data_AF-A0A941STI6-F1
#
_entry.id   AF-A0A941STI6-F1
#
_cell.length_a   1.000
_cell.length_b   1.000
_cell.length_c   1.000
_cell.angle_alpha   90.00
_cell.angle_beta   90.00
_cell.angle_gamma   90.00
#
_symmetry.space_group_name_H-M   'P 1'
#
loop_
_entity.id
_entity.type
_entity.pdbx_description
1 polymer ?
#
loop_
_entity_poly.entity_id
_entity_poly.type
_entity_poly.pdbx_seq_one_letter_code
_entity_poly.pdbx_strand_id
1 'polypeptide(L)' 'MALRHLSLRDFVIVPVLELELQAGFSVLTGETGAGKSILIDALQLVLGG' A
#
# COMPACT_ATOMS: atom_id res chain seq x y z
N MET A 1 0.78 14.52 -10.31
CA MET A 1 1.01 13.09 -10.64
C MET A 1 0.22 12.26 -9.65
N ALA A 2 -0.42 11.17 -10.08
CA ALA A 2 -1.24 10.33 -9.21
C ALA A 2 -0.66 8.90 -9.17
N LEU A 3 -0.64 8.30 -7.99
CA LEU A 3 -0.28 6.90 -7.82
C LEU A 3 -1.35 6.02 -8.48
N ARG A 4 -0.94 5.17 -9.43
CA ARG A 4 -1.85 4.26 -10.16
C ARG A 4 -1.72 2.82 -9.73
N HIS A 5 -0.56 2.45 -9.21
CA HIS A 5 -0.22 1.06 -8.96
C HIS A 5 0.81 0.98 -7.82
N LEU A 6 0.64 -0.01 -6.94
CA LEU A 6 1.56 -0.37 -5.87
C LEU A 6 1.78 -1.88 -5.88
N SER A 7 3.04 -2.28 -6.03
CA SER A 7 3.48 -3.68 -5.95
C SER A 7 4.38 -3.84 -4.72
N LEU A 8 4.07 -4.82 -3.88
CA LEU A 8 4.93 -5.29 -2.79
C LEU A 8 5.40 -6.71 -3.08
N ARG A 9 6.68 -6.96 -2.84
CA ARG A 9 7.28 -8.29 -2.88
C ARG A 9 8.25 -8.42 -1.73
N ASP A 10 8.08 -9.48 -0.95
CA ASP A 10 8.91 -9.81 0.21
C ASP A 10 9.09 -8.61 1.17
N PHE A 11 8.00 -7.89 1.44
CA PHE A 11 7.99 -6.69 2.27
C PHE A 11 7.30 -6.94 3.62
N VAL A 12 8.05 -6.85 4.72
CA VAL A 12 7.59 -7.20 6.07
C VAL A 12 7.06 -8.65 6.10
N ILE A 13 5.75 -8.84 6.28
CA ILE A 13 5.09 -10.16 6.26
C ILE A 13 4.34 -10.42 4.94
N VAL A 14 4.38 -9.48 4.00
CA VAL A 14 3.64 -9.55 2.73
C VAL A 14 4.55 -10.18 1.68
N PRO A 15 4.29 -11.44 1.25
CA PRO A 15 5.10 -12.09 0.23
C PRO A 15 4.89 -11.46 -1.15
N VAL A 16 3.64 -11.23 -1.53
CA VAL A 16 3.24 -10.53 -2.76
C VAL A 16 1.95 -9.77 -2.51
N LEU A 17 1.87 -8.52 -2.95
CA LEU A 17 0.64 -7.74 -3.03
C LEU A 17 0.68 -6.82 -4.24
N GLU A 18 -0.39 -6.84 -5.03
CA GLU A 18 -0.57 -6.01 -6.21
C GLU A 18 -1.86 -5.19 -6.04
N LEU A 19 -1.75 -3.86 -6.14
CA LEU A 19 -2.87 -2.96 -5.92
C LEU A 19 -2.93 -1.89 -7.00
N GLU A 20 -4.03 -1.87 -7.74
CA GLU A 20 -4.35 -0.80 -8.69
C GLU A 20 -5.19 0.27 -8.01
N LEU A 21 -4.76 1.53 -8.10
CA LEU A 21 -5.48 2.68 -7.56
C LEU A 21 -6.19 3.42 -8.67
N GLN A 22 -7.46 3.73 -8.42
CA GLN A 22 -8.24 4.60 -9.26
C GLN A 22 -8.04 6.06 -8.88
N ALA A 23 -8.29 6.95 -9.85
CA ALA A 23 -8.29 8.38 -9.59
C ALA A 23 -9.40 8.76 -8.60
N GLY A 24 -9.17 9.82 -7.83
CA GLY A 24 -10.12 10.32 -6.84
C GLY A 24 -9.67 10.01 -5.41
N PHE A 25 -10.61 9.59 -4.57
CA PHE A 25 -10.39 9.36 -3.15
C PHE A 25 -10.41 7.87 -2.82
N SER A 26 -9.27 7.34 -2.37
CA SER A 26 -9.14 5.95 -1.97
C SER A 26 -9.20 5.83 -0.44
N VAL A 27 -9.99 4.87 0.05
CA VAL A 27 -10.11 4.59 1.49
C VAL A 27 -9.58 3.19 1.76
N LEU A 28 -8.59 3.09 2.66
CA LEU A 28 -8.08 1.82 3.14
C LEU A 28 -8.79 1.43 4.44
N THR A 29 -9.58 0.37 4.40
CA THR A 29 -10.36 -0.14 5.55
C THR A 29 -9.90 -1.54 5.97
N GLY A 30 -10.38 -2.02 7.11
CA GLY A 30 -10.08 -3.34 7.65
C GLY A 30 -9.94 -3.33 9.17
N GLU A 31 -9.74 -4.50 9.77
CA GLU A 31 -9.56 -4.67 11.22
C GLU A 31 -8.12 -4.37 11.67
N THR A 32 -7.89 -4.37 12.98
CA THR A 32 -6.53 -4.33 13.54
C THR A 32 -5.77 -5.59 13.13
N GLY A 33 -4.54 -5.42 12.65
CA GLY A 33 -3.73 -6.54 12.14
C GLY A 33 -3.98 -6.91 10.67
N ALA A 34 -4.97 -6.31 10.00
CA ALA A 34 -5.24 -6.57 8.57
C ALA A 34 -4.16 -6.05 7.59
N GLY A 35 -3.02 -5.55 8.09
CA GLY A 35 -1.90 -5.10 7.25
C GLY A 35 -2.00 -3.66 6.73
N LYS A 36 -2.97 -2.86 7.20
CA LYS A 36 -3.13 -1.46 6.75
C LYS A 36 -1.88 -0.60 6.96
N SER A 37 -1.24 -0.70 8.13
CA SER A 37 -0.01 0.07 8.42
C SER A 37 1.14 -0.30 7.48
N ILE A 38 1.25 -1.59 7.10
CA ILE A 38 2.28 -2.06 6.16
C ILE A 38 2.14 -1.37 4.80
N LEU A 39 0.91 -1.20 4.32
CA LEU A 39 0.65 -0.46 3.07
C LEU A 39 1.07 1.01 3.19
N ILE A 40 0.79 1.65 4.33
CA ILE A 40 1.21 3.03 4.58
C ILE A 40 2.74 3.15 4.65
N ASP A 41 3.41 2.24 5.34
CA ASP A 41 4.88 2.21 5.45
C ASP A 41 5.54 2.01 4.08
N ALA A 42 4.98 1.13 3.24
CA ALA A 42 5.47 0.93 1.88
C ALA A 42 5.30 2.18 1.01
N LEU A 43 4.15 2.87 1.14
CA LEU A 43 3.90 4.14 0.45
C LEU A 43 4.88 5.22 0.89
N GLN A 44 5.18 5.33 2.19
CA GLN A 44 6.19 6.28 2.69
C GLN A 44 7.57 5.97 2.12
N LEU A 45 7.98 4.70 2.11
CA LEU A 45 9.28 4.28 1.59
C LEU A 45 9.47 4.70 0.13
N VAL A 46 8.49 4.46 -0.75
CA VAL A 46 8.62 4.79 -2.18
C VAL A 46 8.49 6.29 -2.47
N LEU A 47 7.86 7.05 -1.58
CA LEU A 47 7.79 8.51 -1.66
C LEU A 47 9.00 9.20 -1.04
N GLY A 48 9.97 8.45 -0.51
CA GLY A 48 11.20 8.97 0.08
C GLY A 48 10.99 9.55 1.48
N GLY A 49 10.15 8.88 2.28
CA GLY A 49 9.85 9.25 3.68
C GLY A 49 11.06 9.53 4.54
#